data_AF-X2D4J8-F1
#
_entry.id   AF-X2D4J8-F1
#
_cell.length_a   1.000
_cell.length_b   1.000
_cell.length_c   1.000
_cell.angle_alpha   90.00
_cell.angle_beta   90.00
_cell.angle_gamma   90.00
#
_symmetry.space_group_name_H-M   'P 1'
#
loop_
_entity.id
_entity.type
_entity.pdbx_description
1 polymer ?
#
loop_
_entity_poly.entity_id
_entity_poly.type
_entity_poly.pdbx_seq_one_letter_code
_entity_poly.pdbx_strand_id
1 'polypeptide(L)'
;EFMTKWENTWFANLKQYSENKEEFFRKIIELIPQVLQDIEGFSPETWTSLEQQFPEQTAAWKATEPLLKQFNEFIKSLPPNQDTKE
;
A
#
# COMPACT_ATOMS: atom_id res chain seq x y z
N GLU A 1 13.44 8.35 -2.94
CA GLU A 1 13.68 7.00 -2.37
C GLU A 1 12.41 6.27 -1.95
N PHE A 2 11.47 6.91 -1.22
CA PHE A 2 10.21 6.28 -0.80
C PHE A 2 9.41 5.64 -1.94
N MET A 3 9.09 6.40 -3.00
CA MET A 3 8.30 5.87 -4.13
C MET A 3 8.99 4.69 -4.82
N THR A 4 10.30 4.80 -5.06
CA THR A 4 11.08 3.72 -5.67
C THR A 4 11.15 2.47 -4.78
N LYS A 5 11.24 2.64 -3.46
CA LYS A 5 11.22 1.54 -2.50
C LYS A 5 9.83 0.92 -2.39
N TRP A 6 8.79 1.75 -2.40
CA TRP A 6 7.39 1.34 -2.39
C TRP A 6 7.05 0.54 -3.64
N GLU A 7 7.37 1.07 -4.82
CA GLU A 7 7.16 0.44 -6.11
C GLU A 7 7.94 -0.88 -6.19
N ASN A 8 9.23 -0.91 -5.82
CA ASN A 8 9.99 -2.16 -5.78
C ASN A 8 9.40 -3.18 -4.80
N THR A 9 8.92 -2.74 -3.64
CA THR A 9 8.30 -3.65 -2.66
C THR A 9 7.00 -4.22 -3.21
N TRP A 10 6.14 -3.38 -3.79
CA TRP A 10 4.88 -3.82 -4.39
C TRP A 10 5.09 -4.72 -5.60
N PHE A 11 5.98 -4.35 -6.52
CA PHE A 11 6.29 -5.15 -7.71
C PHE A 11 7.02 -6.45 -7.36
N ALA A 12 7.92 -6.46 -6.37
CA ALA A 12 8.55 -7.68 -5.91
C ALA A 12 7.51 -8.65 -5.32
N ASN A 13 6.60 -8.16 -4.48
CA ASN A 13 5.52 -8.99 -3.93
C ASN A 13 4.52 -9.42 -5.03
N LEU A 14 4.14 -8.55 -5.96
CA LEU A 14 3.28 -8.89 -7.10
C LEU A 14 3.89 -9.99 -7.97
N LYS A 15 5.20 -9.89 -8.26
CA LYS A 15 5.91 -10.85 -9.11
C LYS A 15 6.11 -12.18 -8.38
N GLN A 16 6.48 -12.15 -7.10
CA GLN A 16 6.78 -13.34 -6.30
C GLN A 16 5.53 -14.13 -5.90
N TYR A 17 4.40 -13.45 -5.68
CA TYR A 17 3.16 -14.09 -5.20
C TYR A 17 2.02 -14.07 -6.22
N SER A 18 2.29 -13.78 -7.49
CA SER A 18 1.31 -13.94 -8.58
C SER A 18 0.76 -15.37 -8.67
N GLU A 19 1.55 -16.36 -8.23
CA GLU A 19 1.17 -17.77 -8.14
C GLU A 19 0.39 -18.11 -6.86
N ASN A 20 0.58 -17.35 -5.76
CA ASN A 20 -0.04 -17.61 -4.46
C ASN A 20 -0.80 -16.38 -3.94
N LYS A 21 -1.99 -16.17 -4.53
CA LYS A 21 -2.84 -14.99 -4.30
C LYS A 21 -3.14 -14.73 -2.81
N GLU A 22 -3.28 -15.78 -2.01
CA GLU A 22 -3.60 -15.63 -0.59
C GLU A 22 -2.44 -15.01 0.20
N GLU A 23 -1.20 -15.49 0.00
CA GLU A 23 -0.01 -14.88 0.59
C GLU A 23 0.27 -13.48 0.05
N PHE A 24 0.00 -13.26 -1.25
CA PHE A 24 0.05 -11.93 -1.84
C PHE A 24 -0.86 -10.96 -1.09
N PHE A 25 -2.15 -11.31 -0.95
CA PHE A 25 -3.10 -10.48 -0.23
C PHE A 25 -2.69 -10.26 1.22
N ARG A 26 -2.22 -11.30 1.93
CA ARG A 26 -1.74 -11.17 3.32
C ARG A 26 -0.59 -10.18 3.46
N LYS A 27 0.41 -10.24 2.57
CA LYS A 27 1.54 -9.30 2.54
C LYS A 27 1.11 -7.88 2.21
N ILE A 28 0.20 -7.72 1.25
CA ILE A 28 -0.35 -6.42 0.87
C ILE A 28 -1.12 -5.82 2.05
N ILE A 29 -1.96 -6.61 2.70
CA ILE A 29 -2.71 -6.24 3.91
C ILE A 29 -1.78 -5.70 5.01
N GLU A 30 -0.62 -6.32 5.22
CA GLU A 30 0.38 -5.83 6.20
C GLU A 30 1.07 -4.53 5.76
N LEU A 31 1.29 -4.34 4.46
CA LEU A 31 2.02 -3.18 3.92
C LEU A 31 1.14 -1.93 3.78
N ILE A 32 -0.15 -2.08 3.43
CA ILE A 32 -1.10 -0.97 3.24
C ILE A 32 -1.11 0.02 4.42
N PRO A 33 -1.29 -0.40 5.70
CA PRO A 33 -1.35 0.54 6.82
C PRO A 33 0.00 1.23 7.06
N GLN A 34 1.11 0.52 6.85
CA GLN A 34 2.45 1.06 7.02
C GLN A 34 2.74 2.16 5.99
N VAL A 35 2.30 1.93 4.75
CA VAL A 35 2.40 2.90 3.65
C VAL A 35 1.54 4.12 3.94
N LEU A 36 0.25 3.94 4.27
CA LEU A 36 -0.64 5.05 4.61
C LEU A 36 -0.08 5.91 5.75
N GLN A 37 0.51 5.29 6.77
CA GLN A 37 1.13 6.00 7.88
C GLN A 37 2.36 6.82 7.45
N ASP A 38 3.24 6.25 6.61
CA ASP A 38 4.42 6.96 6.08
C ASP A 38 4.00 8.22 5.31
N ILE A 39 2.91 8.11 4.55
CA ILE A 39 2.39 9.17 3.69
C ILE A 39 1.62 10.24 4.47
N GLU A 40 0.84 9.85 5.48
CA GLU A 40 0.25 10.81 6.43
C GLU A 40 1.34 11.60 7.17
N GLY A 41 2.53 11.01 7.34
CA GLY A 41 3.70 11.69 7.89
C GLY A 41 4.39 12.68 6.94
N PHE A 42 4.02 12.73 5.66
CA PHE A 42 4.65 13.63 4.70
C PHE A 42 4.17 15.07 4.85
N SER A 43 5.14 15.98 4.97
CA SER A 43 4.89 17.41 4.96
C SER A 43 4.44 17.88 3.57
N PRO A 44 3.70 18.99 3.47
CA PRO A 44 3.28 19.55 2.18
C PRO A 44 4.47 19.82 1.24
N GLU A 45 5.63 20.22 1.77
CA GLU A 45 6.86 20.38 0.98
C GLU A 45 7.34 19.05 0.37
N THR A 46 7.24 17.94 1.11
CA THR A 46 7.58 16.61 0.61
C THR A 46 6.65 16.20 -0.54
N TRP A 47 5.36 16.50 -0.41
CA TRP A 47 4.38 16.28 -1.48
C TRP A 47 4.68 17.10 -2.73
N THR A 48 5.02 18.38 -2.56
CA THR A 48 5.42 19.24 -3.69
C THR A 48 6.68 18.70 -4.35
N SER A 49 7.67 18.25 -3.58
CA SER A 49 8.91 17.68 -4.12
C SER A 49 8.66 16.35 -4.86
N LEU A 50 7.79 15.49 -4.33
CA LEU A 50 7.38 14.24 -4.98
C LEU A 50 6.58 14.50 -6.27
N GLU A 51 5.71 15.50 -6.28
CA GLU A 51 4.97 15.89 -7.49
C GLU A 51 5.89 16.43 -8.58
N GLN A 52 6.97 17.13 -8.21
CA GLN A 52 7.97 17.61 -9.18
C GLN A 52 8.89 16.52 -9.70
N GLN A 53 9.32 15.57 -8.85
CA GLN A 53 10.24 14.51 -9.26
C GLN A 53 9.54 13.31 -9.91
N PHE A 54 8.33 12.99 -9.45
CA PHE A 54 7.55 11.83 -9.87
C PHE A 54 6.07 12.22 -10.06
N PRO A 55 5.75 13.07 -11.06
CA PRO A 55 4.40 13.57 -11.27
C PRO A 55 3.39 12.45 -11.57
N GLU A 56 3.76 11.47 -12.42
CA GLU A 56 2.90 10.33 -12.74
C GLU A 56 2.63 9.44 -11.52
N GLN A 57 3.65 9.13 -10.72
CA GLN A 57 3.50 8.28 -9.54
C GLN A 57 2.71 9.01 -8.45
N THR A 58 2.92 10.31 -8.28
CA THR A 58 2.18 11.16 -7.33
C THR A 58 0.71 11.30 -7.74
N ALA A 59 0.43 11.48 -9.03
CA ALA A 59 -0.93 11.53 -9.56
C ALA A 59 -1.64 10.18 -9.44
N ALA A 60 -0.96 9.08 -9.81
CA ALA A 60 -1.46 7.73 -9.59
C ALA A 60 -1.73 7.48 -8.11
N TRP A 61 -0.85 7.95 -7.22
CA TRP A 61 -1.02 7.82 -5.78
C TRP A 61 -2.24 8.58 -5.26
N LYS A 62 -2.41 9.85 -5.63
CA LYS A 62 -3.60 10.65 -5.27
C LYS A 62 -4.89 10.00 -5.78
N ALA A 63 -4.87 9.39 -6.96
CA ALA A 63 -6.01 8.67 -7.52
C ALA A 63 -6.28 7.34 -6.78
N THR A 64 -5.24 6.68 -6.28
CA THR A 64 -5.33 5.35 -5.63
C THR A 64 -5.50 5.47 -4.10
N GLU A 65 -5.14 6.60 -3.48
CA GLU A 65 -5.30 6.88 -2.05
C GLU A 65 -6.71 6.54 -1.51
N PRO A 66 -7.82 7.01 -2.11
CA PRO A 66 -9.15 6.67 -1.64
C PRO A 66 -9.43 5.16 -1.71
N LEU A 67 -8.94 4.48 -2.76
CA LEU A 67 -9.07 3.04 -2.92
C LEU A 67 -8.28 2.30 -1.83
N LEU A 68 -7.07 2.75 -1.51
CA LEU A 68 -6.22 2.17 -0.46
C LEU A 68 -6.81 2.38 0.93
N LYS A 69 -7.41 3.56 1.19
CA LYS A 69 -8.14 3.83 2.42
C LYS A 69 -9.36 2.92 2.56
N GLN A 70 -10.15 2.77 1.50
CA GLN A 70 -11.28 1.82 1.48
C GLN A 70 -10.82 0.38 1.67
N PHE A 71 -9.70 -0.01 1.06
CA PHE A 71 -9.15 -1.34 1.21
C PHE A 71 -8.65 -1.58 2.64
N ASN A 72 -7.99 -0.60 3.26
CA ASN A 72 -7.57 -0.66 4.66
C ASN A 72 -8.78 -0.76 5.61
N GLU A 73 -9.84 0.02 5.37
CA GLU A 73 -11.09 -0.09 6.14
C GLU A 73 -11.77 -1.44 5.95
N PHE A 74 -11.80 -1.95 4.71
CA PHE A 74 -12.31 -3.29 4.41
C PHE A 74 -11.54 -4.36 5.16
N ILE A 75 -10.20 -4.31 5.13
CA ILE A 75 -9.34 -5.22 5.89
C ILE A 75 -9.60 -5.14 7.39
N LYS A 76 -9.71 -3.93 7.95
CA LYS A 76 -10.03 -3.74 9.38
C LYS A 76 -11.41 -4.27 9.75
N SER A 77 -12.33 -4.29 8.79
CA SER A 77 -13.68 -4.84 8.93
C SER A 77 -13.73 -6.36 8.74
N LEU A 78 -12.71 -6.96 8.10
CA LEU A 78 -12.60 -8.41 8.04
C LEU A 78 -12.38 -8.95 9.47
N PRO A 79 -13.08 -10.01 9.86
CA PRO A 79 -12.79 -10.67 11.12
C PRO A 79 -11.31 -11.09 11.09
N PRO A 80 -10.52 -10.82 12.15
CA PRO A 80 -9.19 -11.41 12.24
C PRO A 80 -9.40 -12.90 12.08
N ASN A 81 -8.68 -13.55 11.15
CA ASN A 81 -8.77 -14.99 10.91
C ASN A 81 -9.02 -15.68 12.24
N GLN A 82 -10.27 -16.13 12.45
CA GLN A 82 -10.53 -17.08 13.49
C GLN A 82 -9.71 -18.28 13.02
N ASP A 83 -8.64 -18.53 13.75
CA ASP A 83 -8.06 -19.85 13.90
C ASP A 83 -9.28 -20.77 14.04
N THR A 84 -9.69 -21.44 12.97
CA THR A 84 -10.60 -22.58 13.08
C THR A 84 -9.77 -23.71 13.68
N LYS A 85 -9.37 -23.52 14.93
CA LYS A 85 -9.24 -24.61 15.89
C LYS A 85 -10.67 -24.92 16.28
N GLU A 86 -11.23 -25.93 15.63
CA GLU A 86 -12.05 -26.99 16.22
C GLU A 86 -12.40 -28.04 15.15
#